data_AF-A0A957YK03-F1
#
_entry.id   AF-A0A957YK03-F1
#
_cell.length_a   1.000
_cell.length_b   1.000
_cell.length_c   1.000
_cell.angle_alpha   90.00
_cell.angle_beta   90.00
_cell.angle_gamma   90.00
#
_symmetry.space_group_name_H-M   'P 1'
#
loop_
_entity.id
_entity.type
_entity.pdbx_description
1 polymer ?
#
loop_
_entity_poly.entity_id
_entity_poly.type
_entity_poly.pdbx_seq_one_letter_code
_entity_poly.pdbx_strand_id
1 'polypeptide(L)' 'VILMDLDPPALNGLEATSFCSAPVIILTSFQLSDITWSLREIGASACITKPLTAQSLERALAVA' A
#
# COMPACT_ATOMS: atom_id res chain seq x y z
N VAL A 1 -3.49 9.83 -6.08
CA VAL A 1 -3.26 8.59 -5.31
C VAL A 1 -2.66 7.55 -6.24
N ILE A 2 -1.65 6.82 -5.79
CA ILE A 2 -1.03 5.69 -6.49
C ILE A 2 -1.44 4.41 -5.77
N LEU A 3 -1.93 3.42 -6.52
CA LEU A 3 -2.12 2.06 -6.00
C LEU A 3 -0.85 1.27 -6.31
N MET A 4 -0.16 0.81 -5.29
CA MET A 4 1.14 0.17 -5.40
C MET A 4 1.06 -1.27 -4.94
N ASP A 5 1.38 -2.21 -5.84
CA ASP A 5 1.58 -3.59 -5.44
C ASP A 5 2.79 -3.68 -4.49
N LEU A 6 2.68 -4.46 -3.42
CA LEU A 6 3.79 -4.69 -2.49
C LEU A 6 4.89 -5.56 -3.09
N ASP A 7 4.52 -6.59 -3.84
CA ASP A 7 5.44 -7.56 -4.42
C ASP A 7 5.37 -7.61 -5.96
N PRO A 8 5.65 -6.49 -6.67
CA PRO A 8 5.79 -6.55 -8.12
C PRO A 8 7.06 -7.32 -8.50
N PRO A 9 7.10 -7.97 -9.68
CA PRO A 9 8.31 -8.59 -10.16
C PRO A 9 9.40 -7.52 -10.37
N ALA A 10 10.61 -7.81 -9.88
CA ALA A 10 11.85 -7.04 -10.02
C ALA A 10 12.04 -5.78 -9.13
N LEU A 11 11.01 -5.23 -8.48
CA LEU A 11 11.16 -4.08 -7.58
C LEU A 11 10.30 -4.27 -6.34
N ASN A 12 10.82 -3.99 -5.15
CA ASN A 12 10.01 -4.02 -3.94
C ASN A 12 9.07 -2.80 -3.89
N GLY A 13 7.77 -3.01 -3.70
CA GLY A 13 6.78 -1.93 -3.63
C GLY A 13 7.03 -0.93 -2.50
N LEU A 14 7.66 -1.36 -1.40
CA LEU A 14 8.06 -0.47 -0.31
C LEU A 14 9.15 0.49 -0.75
N GLU A 15 10.17 0.00 -1.47
CA GLU A 15 11.24 0.84 -2.00
C GLU A 15 10.68 1.81 -3.04
N ALA A 16 9.79 1.33 -3.91
CA ALA A 16 9.10 2.14 -4.92
C ALA A 16 8.30 3.30 -4.30
N THR A 17 7.74 3.10 -3.10
CA THR A 17 6.96 4.13 -2.39
C THR A 17 7.80 5.35 -2.07
N SER A 18 9.07 5.17 -1.72
CA SER A 18 9.98 6.28 -1.36
C SER A 18 10.26 7.25 -2.52
N PHE A 19 10.05 6.83 -3.76
CA PHE A 19 10.22 7.68 -4.95
C PHE A 19 8.94 8.42 -5.36
N CYS A 20 7.82 8.17 -4.68
CA CYS A 20 6.53 8.74 -5.01
C CYS A 20 6.30 10.06 -4.24
N SER A 21 5.91 11.11 -4.96
CA SER A 21 5.49 12.39 -4.36
C SER A 21 3.98 12.48 -4.12
N ALA A 22 3.20 11.52 -4.63
CA ALA A 22 1.76 11.43 -4.44
C ALA A 22 1.41 10.40 -3.37
N PRO A 23 0.25 10.53 -2.68
CA PRO A 23 -0.19 9.54 -1.70
C PRO A 23 -0.23 8.12 -2.26
N VAL A 24 0.38 7.18 -1.55
CA VAL A 24 0.49 5.76 -1.95
C VAL A 24 -0.40 4.89 -1.07
N ILE A 25 -1.17 4.02 -1.71
CA ILE A 25 -1.91 2.93 -1.06
C ILE A 25 -1.25 1.61 -1.47
N ILE A 26 -0.72 0.88 -0.50
CA ILE A 26 -0.09 -0.43 -0.72
C ILE A 26 -1.16 -1.52 -0.87
N LEU A 27 -0.99 -2.41 -1.84
CA LEU A 27 -1.81 -3.60 -2.07
C LEU A 27 -0.98 -4.84 -1.78
N THR A 28 -1.38 -5.65 -0.79
CA THR A 28 -0.61 -6.80 -0.33
C THR A 28 -1.41 -8.10 -0.39
N SER A 29 -0.76 -9.24 -0.61
CA SER A 29 -1.35 -10.57 -0.38
C SER A 29 -1.10 -11.10 1.04
N PHE A 30 -0.23 -10.46 1.83
CA PHE A 30 0.02 -10.84 3.21
C PHE A 30 -1.13 -10.45 4.11
N GLN A 31 -1.29 -11.15 5.24
CA GLN A 31 -2.15 -10.66 6.30
C GLN A 31 -1.53 -9.41 6.91
N LEU A 32 -2.36 -8.42 7.28
CA LEU A 32 -1.86 -7.20 7.90
C LEU A 32 -1.12 -7.47 9.23
N SER A 33 -1.44 -8.57 9.91
CA SER A 33 -0.74 -9.02 11.12
C SER A 33 0.72 -9.42 10.88
N ASP A 34 1.06 -9.79 9.65
CA ASP A 34 2.38 -10.32 9.29
C ASP A 34 3.32 -9.21 8.80
N ILE A 35 2.79 -7.99 8.66
CA ILE A 35 3.53 -6.81 8.26
C ILE A 35 4.31 -6.26 9.46
N THR A 36 5.62 -6.17 9.31
CA THR A 36 6.53 -5.66 10.34
C THR A 36 6.90 -4.18 10.16
N TRP A 37 6.63 -3.61 8.99
CA TRP A 37 6.90 -2.20 8.66
C TRP A 37 5.71 -1.30 9.01
N SER A 38 5.95 -0.02 9.25
CA SER A 38 4.87 0.96 9.44
C SER A 38 4.61 1.80 8.18
N LEU A 39 3.34 2.13 7.92
CA LEU A 39 2.91 3.00 6.82
C LEU A 39 3.68 4.33 6.80
N ARG A 40 3.92 4.89 7.98
CA ARG A 40 4.62 6.17 8.16
C ARG A 40 6.08 6.09 7.74
N GLU A 41 6.79 5.00 8.06
CA GLU A 41 8.20 4.82 7.69
C GLU A 41 8.37 4.71 6.18
N ILE A 42 7.43 4.05 5.50
CA ILE A 42 7.50 3.83 4.06
C ILE A 42 6.91 4.99 3.25
N GLY A 43 6.22 5.94 3.89
CA GLY A 43 5.57 7.08 3.22
C GLY A 43 4.24 6.73 2.54
N ALA A 44 3.57 5.65 2.97
CA ALA A 44 2.27 5.25 2.45
C ALA A 44 1.12 5.77 3.34
N SER A 45 -0.02 6.06 2.73
CA SER A 45 -1.23 6.53 3.42
C SER A 45 -2.09 5.37 3.93
N ALA A 46 -2.11 4.24 3.23
CA ALA A 46 -2.91 3.07 3.62
C ALA A 46 -2.32 1.76 3.06
N CYS A 47 -2.74 0.63 3.64
CA CYS A 47 -2.45 -0.70 3.12
C CYS A 47 -3.75 -1.52 3.06
N ILE A 48 -3.97 -2.23 1.95
CA ILE A 48 -5.16 -3.05 1.69
C ILE A 48 -4.71 -4.46 1.32
N THR A 49 -5.37 -5.47 1.91
CA THR A 49 -5.19 -6.86 1.55
C THR A 49 -5.97 -7.21 0.28
N LYS A 50 -5.34 -8.00 -0.60
CA LYS A 50 -5.97 -8.61 -1.78
C LYS A 50 -6.78 -9.85 -1.36
N PRO A 51 -7.93 -10.14 -2.02
CA PRO A 51 -8.57 -9.34 -3.06
C PRO A 51 -9.23 -8.08 -2.47
N LEU A 52 -9.08 -6.95 -3.16
CA LEU A 52 -9.70 -5.69 -2.74
C LEU A 52 -11.17 -5.63 -3.13
N THR A 53 -11.99 -5.03 -2.26
CA THR A 53 -13.39 -4.69 -2.56
C THR A 53 -13.52 -3.18 -2.79
N ALA A 54 -14.58 -2.75 -3.48
CA ALA A 54 -14.88 -1.33 -3.67
C ALA A 54 -14.91 -0.58 -2.32
N GLN A 55 -15.56 -1.15 -1.31
CA GLN A 55 -15.63 -0.57 0.03
C GLN A 55 -14.26 -0.47 0.73
N SER A 56 -13.36 -1.44 0.53
CA SER A 56 -12.00 -1.35 1.08
C SER A 56 -11.18 -0.24 0.41
N LEU A 57 -11.36 -0.06 -0.90
CA LEU A 57 -10.69 0.97 -1.67
C LEU A 57 -11.21 2.37 -1.33
N GLU A 58 -12.52 2.55 -1.25
CA GLU A 58 -13.16 3.82 -0.86
C GLU A 58 -12.68 4.30 0.52
N ARG A 59 -12.60 3.38 1.50
CA ARG A 59 -12.07 3.71 2.83
C ARG A 59 -10.61 4.15 2.80
N ALA A 60 -9.79 3.48 2.00
CA ALA A 60 -8.38 3.85 1.86
C ALA A 60 -8.21 5.19 1.13
N LEU A 61 -9.04 5.47 0.12
CA LEU A 61 -9.03 6.74 -0.60
C LEU A 61 -9.47 7.92 0.28
N ALA A 62 -10.36 7.71 1.24
CA ALA A 62 -10.83 8.75 2.15
C ALA A 62 -9.75 9.25 3.15
N VAL A 63 -8.68 8.48 3.34
CA VAL A 63 -7.57 8.80 4.26
C VAL A 63 -6.25 9.07 3.52
N ALA A 64 -6.26 9.01 2.19
CA ALA A 64 -5.08 9.15 1.34
C ALA A 64 -4.77 10.60 0.97
#